data_AF-A0A9R1ICR3-F1
#
_entry.id   AF-A0A9R1ICR3-F1
#
_cell.length_a   1.000
_cell.length_b   1.000
_cell.length_c   1.000
_cell.angle_alpha   90.00
_cell.angle_beta   90.00
_cell.angle_gamma   90.00
#
_symmetry.space_group_name_H-M   'P 1'
#
loop_
_entity.id
_entity.type
_entity.pdbx_description
1 polymer ?
#
loop_
_entity_poly.entity_id
_entity_poly.type
_entity_poly.pdbx_seq_one_letter_code
_entity_poly.pdbx_strand_id
1 'polypeptide(L)'
;GGGARQGHQGAPGRGGAPARGARRGGAPRPLPGRGHLAGGHLRGSDAGRQLPRRAGGLQALSAAAVLAGDHFKIHLNALVPAAVERLGDGKQPVREAARQLLVTLMEVSSPTIILERAGNYAWTHKSWRVREEFVLTVATAVGLFASTELLMQRVLLSPVLQLMNDSNQSVREAAISCIEEMYKNMGSQFHEELQRHNLPTYMLKEINSRLNRIEPKVPASDGTATQHKVAASRSVSVNPKRGSPRTKSTPRESTLFGGFTGKGS
;
A
#
# COMPACT_ATOMS: atom_id res chain seq x y z
N GLY A 1 13.23 -12.85 -66.10
CA GLY A 1 14.41 -13.46 -66.75
C GLY A 1 15.59 -13.37 -65.81
N GLY A 2 16.35 -14.47 -65.70
CA GLY A 2 17.71 -14.57 -65.13
C GLY A 2 17.83 -14.32 -63.61
N GLY A 3 18.49 -15.11 -62.79
CA GLY A 3 19.42 -16.22 -63.00
C GLY A 3 19.93 -16.67 -61.62
N ALA A 4 20.27 -17.94 -61.54
CA ALA A 4 20.63 -18.70 -60.34
C ALA A 4 22.01 -18.38 -59.75
N ARG A 5 22.26 -18.81 -58.50
CA ARG A 5 23.42 -19.67 -58.17
C ARG A 5 23.29 -20.39 -56.82
N GLN A 6 23.65 -21.66 -56.86
CA GLN A 6 23.70 -22.68 -55.80
C GLN A 6 25.07 -22.71 -55.11
N GLY A 7 25.13 -23.40 -53.96
CA GLY A 7 26.33 -24.03 -53.39
C GLY A 7 26.08 -24.54 -51.96
N HIS A 8 25.63 -25.79 -51.77
CA HIS A 8 26.40 -26.99 -51.33
C HIS A 8 26.89 -26.94 -49.86
N GLN A 9 26.27 -27.70 -48.94
CA GLN A 9 26.49 -29.13 -48.57
C GLN A 9 27.71 -29.35 -47.64
N GLY A 10 27.50 -30.01 -46.48
CA GLY A 10 28.60 -30.59 -45.67
C GLY A 10 28.34 -30.85 -44.18
N ALA A 11 27.48 -31.85 -43.88
CA ALA A 11 27.43 -32.86 -42.80
C ALA A 11 28.25 -32.78 -41.46
N PRO A 12 27.85 -33.58 -40.42
CA PRO A 12 28.15 -33.38 -38.99
C PRO A 12 29.24 -34.32 -38.42
N GLY A 13 29.83 -33.93 -37.28
CA GLY A 13 30.76 -34.76 -36.49
C GLY A 13 30.19 -35.11 -35.10
N ARG A 14 29.95 -36.41 -34.89
CA ARG A 14 29.66 -37.05 -33.58
C ARG A 14 30.98 -37.50 -32.94
N GLY A 15 30.99 -37.58 -31.60
CA GLY A 15 31.71 -38.66 -30.89
C GLY A 15 32.45 -38.25 -29.61
N GLY A 16 32.14 -38.94 -28.50
CA GLY A 16 33.11 -39.21 -27.43
C GLY A 16 32.68 -38.90 -25.99
N ALA A 17 32.14 -39.89 -25.30
CA ALA A 17 32.20 -40.08 -23.84
C ALA A 17 32.77 -41.49 -23.59
N PRO A 18 32.95 -42.06 -22.36
CA PRO A 18 33.26 -41.54 -21.01
C PRO A 18 34.41 -42.33 -20.30
N ALA A 19 34.88 -41.92 -19.10
CA ALA A 19 35.49 -42.80 -18.06
C ALA A 19 35.67 -41.98 -16.74
N ARG A 20 35.02 -42.24 -15.60
CA ARG A 20 35.14 -43.29 -14.55
C ARG A 20 36.48 -43.36 -13.76
N GLY A 21 36.39 -42.96 -12.48
CA GLY A 21 37.16 -43.45 -11.31
C GLY A 21 36.55 -42.79 -10.05
N ALA A 22 35.83 -43.45 -9.13
CA ALA A 22 36.27 -44.41 -8.09
C ALA A 22 37.49 -43.88 -7.30
N ARG A 23 37.56 -43.75 -5.97
CA ARG A 23 36.91 -44.48 -4.86
C ARG A 23 37.35 -43.86 -3.50
N ARG A 24 36.52 -44.08 -2.45
CA ARG A 24 36.85 -44.23 -0.99
C ARG A 24 37.33 -42.96 -0.25
N GLY A 25 36.95 -42.65 0.98
CA GLY A 25 36.22 -43.35 2.04
C GLY A 25 36.78 -42.87 3.40
N GLY A 26 35.94 -42.63 4.41
CA GLY A 26 36.41 -42.52 5.81
C GLY A 26 35.90 -41.33 6.64
N ALA A 27 34.75 -41.51 7.27
CA ALA A 27 34.50 -41.13 8.67
C ALA A 27 33.96 -42.42 9.32
N PRO A 28 34.24 -42.75 10.61
CA PRO A 28 33.77 -41.94 11.75
C PRO A 28 34.59 -42.05 13.08
N ARG A 29 34.17 -41.24 14.07
CA ARG A 29 34.03 -41.50 15.53
C ARG A 29 34.80 -40.61 16.54
N PRO A 30 34.25 -40.43 17.77
CA PRO A 30 34.43 -39.27 18.64
C PRO A 30 35.05 -39.59 20.03
N LEU A 31 35.14 -38.53 20.87
CA LEU A 31 35.29 -38.47 22.36
C LEU A 31 36.73 -38.43 22.94
N PRO A 32 36.96 -37.96 24.19
CA PRO A 32 36.14 -37.10 25.08
C PRO A 32 36.89 -35.90 25.71
N GLY A 33 36.11 -34.91 26.15
CA GLY A 33 36.19 -34.20 27.44
C GLY A 33 37.53 -33.62 27.96
N ARG A 34 37.56 -32.29 28.11
CA ARG A 34 38.07 -31.64 29.33
C ARG A 34 37.50 -30.23 29.45
N GLY A 35 36.62 -30.03 30.42
CA GLY A 35 36.22 -28.70 30.85
C GLY A 35 37.34 -28.01 31.61
N HIS A 36 37.47 -26.70 31.43
CA HIS A 36 37.95 -25.79 32.46
C HIS A 36 37.31 -24.41 32.27
N LEU A 37 36.69 -23.97 33.36
CA LEU A 37 36.17 -22.64 33.61
C LEU A 37 37.34 -21.65 33.67
N ALA A 38 37.19 -20.47 33.08
CA ALA A 38 37.54 -19.17 33.67
C ALA A 38 37.60 -18.07 32.61
N GLY A 39 37.10 -16.88 32.98
CA GLY A 39 37.57 -15.63 32.41
C GLY A 39 36.59 -14.92 31.47
N GLY A 40 35.55 -14.33 32.04
CA GLY A 40 34.82 -13.26 31.37
C GLY A 40 35.77 -12.11 31.04
N HIS A 41 35.98 -11.86 29.76
CA HIS A 41 36.52 -10.61 29.26
C HIS A 41 35.43 -9.97 28.41
N LEU A 42 34.79 -8.96 28.98
CA LEU A 42 33.86 -8.07 28.30
C LEU A 42 34.63 -7.39 27.16
N ARG A 43 34.55 -7.98 25.97
CA ARG A 43 34.97 -7.35 24.72
C ARG A 43 33.90 -6.31 24.38
N GLY A 44 34.01 -5.14 25.01
CA GLY A 44 33.38 -3.92 24.54
C GLY A 44 33.98 -3.56 23.19
N SER A 45 33.41 -4.10 22.11
CA SER A 45 33.64 -3.60 20.77
C SER A 45 32.93 -2.27 20.63
N ASP A 46 33.56 -1.23 21.17
CA ASP A 46 33.25 0.16 20.86
C ASP A 46 33.80 0.47 19.45
N ALA A 47 33.16 -0.15 18.46
CA ALA A 47 33.29 0.27 17.08
C ALA A 47 32.41 1.51 16.94
N GLY A 48 32.93 2.64 17.44
CA GLY A 48 32.42 3.97 17.23
C GLY A 48 32.24 4.19 15.73
N ARG A 49 31.03 3.90 15.26
CA ARG A 49 30.59 4.21 13.91
C ARG A 49 30.49 5.73 13.90
N GLN A 50 31.59 6.38 13.53
CA GLN A 50 31.63 7.79 13.19
C GLN A 50 30.70 7.99 11.99
N LEU A 51 29.41 8.08 12.30
CA LEU A 51 28.37 8.46 11.38
C LEU A 51 28.72 9.88 10.92
N PRO A 52 28.64 10.16 9.61
CA PRO A 52 28.95 11.48 9.10
C PRO A 52 28.11 12.49 9.88
N ARG A 53 28.77 13.46 10.52
CA ARG A 53 28.20 14.41 11.53
C ARG A 53 26.81 14.99 11.20
N ARG A 54 26.43 15.03 9.92
CA ARG A 54 25.10 15.44 9.45
C ARG A 54 23.97 14.46 9.79
N ALA A 55 24.21 13.14 9.70
CA ALA A 55 23.23 12.13 10.13
C ALA A 55 23.04 12.14 11.66
N GLY A 56 24.12 12.40 12.41
CA GLY A 56 24.06 12.54 13.87
C GLY A 56 23.16 13.69 14.32
N GLY A 57 23.10 14.80 13.58
CA GLY A 57 22.18 15.91 13.87
C GLY A 57 20.71 15.54 13.73
N LEU A 58 20.32 14.84 12.65
CA LEU A 58 18.94 14.39 12.46
C LEU A 58 18.54 13.31 13.47
N GLN A 59 19.47 12.42 13.82
CA GLN A 59 19.25 11.42 14.87
C GLN A 59 19.10 12.05 16.25
N ALA A 60 19.93 13.05 16.58
CA ALA A 60 19.80 13.81 17.81
C ALA A 60 18.46 14.57 17.87
N LEU A 61 18.02 15.17 16.75
CA LEU A 61 16.71 15.79 16.65
C LEU A 61 15.57 14.78 16.81
N SER A 62 15.70 13.58 16.26
CA SER A 62 14.71 12.51 16.44
C SER A 62 14.62 12.09 17.90
N ALA A 63 15.76 11.89 18.57
CA ALA A 63 15.80 11.58 20.00
C ALA A 63 15.22 12.73 20.85
N ALA A 64 15.53 13.98 20.51
CA ALA A 64 14.99 15.16 21.19
C ALA A 64 13.46 15.27 21.01
N ALA A 65 12.93 14.93 19.83
CA ALA A 65 11.49 14.95 19.56
C ALA A 65 10.74 13.97 20.47
N VAL A 66 11.27 12.76 20.66
CA VAL A 66 10.70 11.75 21.58
C VAL A 66 10.72 12.22 23.02
N LEU A 67 11.83 12.84 23.46
CA LEU A 67 11.98 13.31 24.83
C LEU A 67 11.13 14.56 25.14
N ALA A 68 10.96 15.46 24.17
CA ALA A 68 10.22 16.71 24.35
C ALA A 68 8.70 16.55 24.17
N GLY A 69 8.24 15.49 23.49
CA GLY A 69 6.81 15.22 23.27
C GLY A 69 6.07 16.42 22.66
N ASP A 70 4.97 16.82 23.29
CA ASP A 70 4.11 17.92 22.82
C ASP A 70 4.82 19.27 22.72
N HIS A 71 5.87 19.50 23.52
CA HIS A 71 6.63 20.75 23.48
C HIS A 71 7.48 20.90 22.22
N PHE A 72 7.71 19.80 21.48
CA PHE A 72 8.47 19.85 20.23
C PHE A 72 7.67 20.47 19.06
N LYS A 73 6.35 20.57 19.20
CA LYS A 73 5.42 21.04 18.16
C LYS A 73 5.72 22.46 17.66
N ILE A 74 6.30 23.32 18.52
CA ILE A 74 6.66 24.70 18.17
C ILE A 74 7.76 24.81 17.10
N HIS A 75 8.57 23.75 16.93
CA HIS A 75 9.69 23.74 15.98
C HIS A 75 9.34 23.07 14.64
N LEU A 76 8.14 22.49 14.49
CA LEU A 76 7.75 21.75 13.29
C LEU A 76 7.83 22.58 12.00
N ASN A 77 7.51 23.88 12.08
CA ASN A 77 7.54 24.77 10.91
C ASN A 77 8.94 24.96 10.32
N ALA A 78 9.99 24.83 11.14
CA ALA A 78 11.37 24.89 10.67
C ALA A 78 11.93 23.49 10.36
N LEU A 79 11.56 22.49 11.17
CA LEU A 79 12.12 21.15 11.08
C LEU A 79 11.57 20.34 9.90
N VAL A 80 10.26 20.41 9.63
CA VAL A 80 9.64 19.62 8.54
C VAL A 80 10.20 20.00 7.17
N PRO A 81 10.28 21.30 6.77
CA PRO A 81 10.88 21.66 5.49
C PRO A 81 12.36 21.26 5.41
N ALA A 82 13.12 21.42 6.50
CA ALA A 82 14.53 21.04 6.54
C ALA A 82 14.73 19.52 6.38
N ALA A 83 13.86 18.71 6.97
CA ALA A 83 13.88 17.25 6.81
C ALA A 83 13.54 16.84 5.37
N VAL A 84 12.53 17.46 4.76
CA VAL A 84 12.15 17.23 3.36
C VAL A 84 13.32 17.51 2.41
N GLU A 85 14.04 18.62 2.59
CA GLU A 85 15.23 18.92 1.80
C GLU A 85 16.35 17.88 1.94
N ARG A 86 16.44 17.20 3.09
CA ARG A 86 17.43 16.13 3.32
C ARG A 86 17.03 14.79 2.71
N LEU A 87 15.77 14.59 2.34
CA LEU A 87 15.36 13.44 1.52
C LEU A 87 16.02 13.47 0.13
N GLY A 88 16.48 14.63 -0.34
CA GLY A 88 17.17 14.76 -1.63
C GLY A 88 18.69 14.54 -1.57
N ASP A 89 19.26 14.25 -0.40
CA ASP A 89 20.71 14.21 -0.20
C ASP A 89 21.37 13.06 -0.98
N GLY A 90 22.55 13.30 -1.54
CA GLY A 90 23.29 12.29 -2.30
C GLY A 90 23.73 11.08 -1.45
N LYS A 91 23.80 11.23 -0.12
CA LYS A 91 24.27 10.19 0.80
C LYS A 91 23.08 9.41 1.38
N GLN A 92 23.05 8.09 1.14
CA GLN A 92 22.02 7.18 1.69
C GLN A 92 21.78 7.37 3.20
N PRO A 93 22.82 7.48 4.06
CA PRO A 93 22.59 7.61 5.50
C PRO A 93 21.90 8.91 5.91
N VAL A 94 22.05 9.98 5.12
CA VAL A 94 21.40 11.27 5.41
C VAL A 94 19.92 11.21 5.02
N ARG A 95 19.62 10.61 3.87
CA ARG A 95 18.22 10.38 3.44
C ARG A 95 17.47 9.51 4.44
N GLU A 96 18.11 8.44 4.90
CA GLU A 96 17.50 7.54 5.87
C GLU A 96 17.28 8.22 7.22
N ALA A 97 18.23 9.01 7.70
CA ALA A 97 18.04 9.80 8.91
C ALA A 97 16.90 10.85 8.77
N ALA A 98 16.72 11.42 7.58
CA ALA A 98 15.63 12.34 7.30
C ALA A 98 14.26 11.65 7.28
N ARG A 99 14.20 10.48 6.66
CA ARG A 99 13.02 9.62 6.66
C ARG A 99 12.62 9.25 8.09
N GLN A 100 13.59 8.77 8.87
CA GLN A 100 13.37 8.40 10.27
C GLN A 100 12.90 9.58 11.10
N LEU A 101 13.49 10.77 10.91
CA LEU A 101 13.04 11.98 11.62
C LEU A 101 11.58 12.29 11.30
N LEU A 102 11.15 12.23 10.03
CA LEU A 102 9.75 12.45 9.66
C LEU A 102 8.83 11.44 10.33
N VAL A 103 9.18 10.15 10.33
CA VAL A 103 8.39 9.11 11.00
C VAL A 103 8.30 9.37 12.50
N THR A 104 9.41 9.68 13.16
CA THR A 104 9.42 10.00 14.60
C THR A 104 8.57 11.24 14.90
N LEU A 105 8.58 12.26 14.04
CA LEU A 105 7.67 13.41 14.19
C LEU A 105 6.20 13.00 14.10
N MET A 106 5.86 12.01 13.28
CA MET A 106 4.50 11.45 13.21
C MET A 106 4.12 10.76 14.51
N GLU A 107 5.03 9.97 15.10
CA GLU A 107 4.81 9.25 16.37
C GLU A 107 4.56 10.18 17.55
N VAL A 108 5.29 11.30 17.63
CA VAL A 108 5.18 12.26 18.75
C VAL A 108 4.15 13.37 18.49
N SER A 109 3.49 13.35 17.34
CA SER A 109 2.45 14.32 16.97
C SER A 109 1.29 13.61 16.26
N SER A 110 0.83 14.09 15.10
CA SER A 110 -0.17 13.38 14.28
C SER A 110 0.45 13.07 12.91
N PRO A 111 0.44 11.79 12.48
CA PRO A 111 0.88 11.39 11.15
C PRO A 111 0.28 12.22 10.02
N THR A 112 -1.04 12.43 10.03
CA THR A 112 -1.75 13.24 9.05
C THR A 112 -1.18 14.67 8.99
N ILE A 113 -1.05 15.35 10.13
CA ILE A 113 -0.56 16.74 10.18
C ILE A 113 0.88 16.85 9.65
N ILE A 114 1.75 15.91 10.00
CA ILE A 114 3.16 15.94 9.55
C ILE A 114 3.25 15.69 8.05
N LEU A 115 2.50 14.72 7.51
CA LEU A 115 2.51 14.40 6.09
C LEU A 115 1.89 15.50 5.23
N GLU A 116 0.79 16.13 5.67
CA GLU A 116 0.22 17.29 4.99
C GLU A 116 1.22 18.45 4.95
N ARG A 117 1.84 18.75 6.09
CA ARG A 117 2.84 19.83 6.18
C ARG A 117 4.06 19.53 5.30
N ALA A 118 4.58 18.32 5.33
CA ALA A 118 5.71 17.91 4.50
C ALA A 118 5.35 17.90 3.01
N GLY A 119 4.13 17.48 2.69
CA GLY A 119 3.58 17.43 1.34
C GLY A 119 3.61 18.79 0.63
N ASN A 120 3.36 19.88 1.36
CA ASN A 120 3.45 21.26 0.82
C ASN A 120 4.81 21.59 0.18
N TYR A 121 5.87 20.89 0.59
CA TYR A 121 7.23 21.11 0.07
C TYR A 121 7.70 19.97 -0.84
N ALA A 122 7.15 18.77 -0.67
CA ALA A 122 7.70 17.56 -1.26
C ALA A 122 7.01 17.14 -2.57
N TRP A 123 5.68 17.25 -2.69
CA TRP A 123 4.93 16.65 -3.81
C TRP A 123 5.37 17.17 -5.18
N THR A 124 5.66 18.46 -5.28
CA THR A 124 6.05 19.13 -6.53
C THR A 124 7.51 19.59 -6.49
N HIS A 125 8.32 19.01 -5.59
CA HIS A 125 9.71 19.42 -5.39
C HIS A 125 10.54 19.24 -6.67
N LYS A 126 11.45 20.17 -6.98
CA LYS A 126 12.28 20.13 -8.20
C LYS A 126 13.16 18.87 -8.31
N SER A 127 13.66 18.38 -7.19
CA SER A 127 14.48 17.16 -7.13
C SER A 127 13.58 15.94 -7.09
N TRP A 128 13.66 15.09 -8.13
CA TRP A 128 12.92 13.83 -8.20
C TRP A 128 13.23 12.91 -7.00
N ARG A 129 14.45 12.97 -6.46
CA ARG A 129 14.84 12.20 -5.27
C ARG A 129 14.02 12.57 -4.04
N VAL A 130 13.71 13.86 -3.85
CA VAL A 130 12.83 14.28 -2.75
C VAL A 130 11.43 13.72 -2.94
N ARG A 131 10.88 13.79 -4.16
CA ARG A 131 9.55 13.28 -4.46
C ARG A 131 9.45 11.76 -4.25
N GLU A 132 10.42 11.02 -4.77
CA GLU A 132 10.56 9.57 -4.60
C GLU A 132 10.64 9.20 -3.11
N GLU A 133 11.63 9.74 -2.40
CA GLU A 133 11.89 9.38 -1.01
C GLU A 133 10.76 9.81 -0.07
N PHE A 134 10.07 10.90 -0.40
CA PHE A 134 8.88 11.32 0.34
C PHE A 134 7.70 10.36 0.13
N VAL A 135 7.43 9.92 -1.10
CA VAL A 135 6.41 8.88 -1.36
C VAL A 135 6.75 7.58 -0.64
N LEU A 136 8.03 7.17 -0.63
CA LEU A 136 8.45 6.00 0.13
C LEU A 136 8.23 6.19 1.63
N THR A 137 8.45 7.41 2.16
CA THR A 137 8.13 7.75 3.55
C THR A 137 6.63 7.60 3.83
N VAL A 138 5.79 8.05 2.91
CA VAL A 138 4.32 7.92 3.00
C VAL A 138 3.92 6.45 3.00
N ALA A 139 4.48 5.62 2.12
CA ALA A 139 4.22 4.18 2.11
C ALA A 139 4.57 3.54 3.47
N THR A 140 5.72 3.87 4.05
CA THR A 140 6.10 3.43 5.40
C THR A 140 5.09 3.90 6.44
N ALA A 141 4.70 5.17 6.42
CA ALA A 141 3.71 5.72 7.35
C ALA A 141 2.35 5.02 7.24
N VAL A 142 1.89 4.72 6.02
CA VAL A 142 0.69 3.91 5.77
C VAL A 142 0.82 2.54 6.43
N GLY A 143 1.96 1.85 6.26
CA GLY A 143 2.19 0.55 6.90
C GLY A 143 2.21 0.58 8.44
N LEU A 144 2.59 1.72 9.04
CA LEU A 144 2.71 1.89 10.49
C LEU A 144 1.43 2.41 11.16
N PHE A 145 0.73 3.35 10.52
CA PHE A 145 -0.35 4.12 11.14
C PHE A 145 -1.74 3.88 10.54
N ALA A 146 -1.88 3.03 9.51
CA ALA A 146 -3.18 2.81 8.86
C ALA A 146 -4.29 2.36 9.81
N SER A 147 -3.97 1.58 10.85
CA SER A 147 -4.95 1.13 11.84
C SER A 147 -5.41 2.24 12.79
N THR A 148 -4.67 3.35 12.89
CA THR A 148 -4.91 4.44 13.84
C THR A 148 -5.44 5.70 13.15
N GLU A 149 -5.03 5.96 11.90
CA GLU A 149 -5.44 7.15 11.14
C GLU A 149 -5.93 6.80 9.72
N LEU A 150 -7.16 6.28 9.59
CA LEU A 150 -7.77 5.97 8.29
C LEU A 150 -7.91 7.20 7.36
N LEU A 151 -8.07 8.40 7.94
CA LEU A 151 -8.17 9.65 7.17
C LEU A 151 -6.88 9.96 6.40
N MET A 152 -5.72 9.58 6.95
CA MET A 152 -4.41 9.79 6.33
C MET A 152 -4.34 9.23 4.91
N GLN A 153 -4.81 7.99 4.71
CA GLN A 153 -4.79 7.34 3.40
C GLN A 153 -5.67 8.07 2.38
N ARG A 154 -6.84 8.55 2.80
CA ARG A 154 -7.77 9.30 1.92
C ARG A 154 -7.18 10.63 1.47
N VAL A 155 -6.58 11.37 2.40
CA VAL A 155 -5.95 12.67 2.11
C VAL A 155 -4.75 12.51 1.17
N LEU A 156 -3.95 11.46 1.36
CA LEU A 156 -2.71 11.26 0.61
C LEU A 156 -2.90 10.54 -0.73
N LEU A 157 -4.04 9.88 -0.95
CA LEU A 157 -4.25 9.12 -2.18
C LEU A 157 -4.22 10.02 -3.43
N SER A 158 -4.88 11.18 -3.39
CA SER A 158 -4.92 12.12 -4.52
C SER A 158 -3.51 12.56 -5.00
N PRO A 159 -2.63 13.10 -4.13
CA PRO A 159 -1.28 13.48 -4.56
C PRO A 159 -0.42 12.27 -4.98
N VAL A 160 -0.59 11.09 -4.37
CA VAL A 160 0.13 9.88 -4.80
C VAL A 160 -0.29 9.45 -6.21
N LEU A 161 -1.58 9.51 -6.54
CA LEU A 161 -2.09 9.20 -7.88
C LEU A 161 -1.54 10.18 -8.93
N GLN A 162 -1.33 11.45 -8.58
CA GLN A 162 -0.71 12.42 -9.48
C GLN A 162 0.75 12.04 -9.83
N LEU A 163 1.49 11.49 -8.87
CA LEU A 163 2.89 11.09 -9.06
C LEU A 163 3.07 9.86 -9.96
N MET A 164 2.01 9.13 -10.27
CA MET A 164 2.05 8.11 -11.33
C MET A 164 2.33 8.70 -12.72
N ASN A 165 2.12 10.00 -12.90
CA ASN A 165 2.44 10.74 -14.14
C ASN A 165 3.73 11.54 -14.03
N ASP A 166 4.55 11.32 -12.99
CA ASP A 166 5.82 12.02 -12.83
C ASP A 166 6.74 11.77 -14.04
N SER A 167 7.60 12.72 -14.41
CA SER A 167 8.53 12.54 -15.53
C SER A 167 9.60 11.48 -15.26
N ASN A 168 9.94 11.25 -13.99
CA ASN A 168 10.95 10.28 -13.55
C ASN A 168 10.31 8.91 -13.22
N GLN A 169 10.83 7.83 -13.82
CA GLN A 169 10.31 6.47 -13.59
C GLN A 169 10.39 6.04 -12.13
N SER A 170 11.46 6.37 -11.40
CA SER A 170 11.62 5.96 -10.01
C SER A 170 10.54 6.55 -9.11
N VAL A 171 10.11 7.79 -9.37
CA VAL A 171 8.99 8.41 -8.66
C VAL A 171 7.68 7.70 -8.98
N ARG A 172 7.45 7.33 -10.25
CA ARG A 172 6.25 6.56 -10.66
C ARG A 172 6.19 5.19 -9.98
N GLU A 173 7.31 4.47 -9.93
CA GLU A 173 7.41 3.18 -9.24
C GLU A 173 7.19 3.30 -7.73
N ALA A 174 7.74 4.34 -7.10
CA ALA A 174 7.48 4.64 -5.69
C ALA A 174 5.99 4.92 -5.45
N ALA A 175 5.32 5.66 -6.34
CA ALA A 175 3.89 5.96 -6.23
C ALA A 175 3.04 4.68 -6.32
N ILE A 176 3.33 3.79 -7.27
CA ILE A 176 2.70 2.46 -7.36
C ILE A 176 2.92 1.66 -6.07
N SER A 177 4.15 1.63 -5.56
CA SER A 177 4.47 0.90 -4.32
C SER A 177 3.71 1.46 -3.11
N CYS A 178 3.51 2.78 -3.06
CA CYS A 178 2.69 3.42 -2.02
C CYS A 178 1.20 3.05 -2.15
N ILE A 179 0.67 2.97 -3.37
CA ILE A 179 -0.71 2.53 -3.65
C ILE A 179 -0.90 1.07 -3.23
N GLU A 180 0.06 0.20 -3.55
CA GLU A 180 0.05 -1.18 -3.09
C GLU A 180 -0.01 -1.27 -1.56
N GLU A 181 0.74 -0.43 -0.85
CA GLU A 181 0.71 -0.40 0.61
C GLU A 181 -0.62 0.13 1.16
N MET A 182 -1.21 1.16 0.54
CA MET A 182 -2.56 1.62 0.89
C MET A 182 -3.59 0.51 0.70
N TYR A 183 -3.53 -0.23 -0.41
CA TYR A 183 -4.42 -1.37 -0.69
C TYR A 183 -4.27 -2.48 0.34
N LYS A 184 -3.03 -2.87 0.69
CA LYS A 184 -2.79 -3.90 1.72
C LYS A 184 -3.49 -3.58 3.04
N ASN A 185 -3.56 -2.30 3.40
CA ASN A 185 -4.10 -1.88 4.69
C ASN A 185 -5.62 -1.55 4.62
N MET A 186 -6.15 -1.10 3.47
CA MET A 186 -7.58 -0.78 3.30
C MET A 186 -8.44 -1.93 2.76
N GLY A 187 -7.83 -2.90 2.05
CA GLY A 187 -8.53 -4.00 1.41
C GLY A 187 -9.56 -3.53 0.36
N SER A 188 -10.77 -4.08 0.41
CA SER A 188 -11.83 -3.77 -0.56
C SER A 188 -12.24 -2.30 -0.59
N GLN A 189 -12.18 -1.60 0.55
CA GLN A 189 -12.52 -0.17 0.65
C GLN A 189 -11.62 0.72 -0.21
N PHE A 190 -10.40 0.27 -0.53
CA PHE A 190 -9.50 0.99 -1.42
C PHE A 190 -10.07 1.16 -2.83
N HIS A 191 -10.77 0.14 -3.35
CA HIS A 191 -11.33 0.20 -4.71
C HIS A 191 -12.44 1.25 -4.81
N GLU A 192 -13.28 1.37 -3.79
CA GLU A 192 -14.30 2.41 -3.72
C GLU A 192 -13.66 3.80 -3.68
N GLU A 193 -12.58 3.97 -2.91
CA GLU A 193 -11.85 5.24 -2.87
C GLU A 193 -11.22 5.57 -4.21
N LEU A 194 -10.60 4.59 -4.86
CA LEU A 194 -9.99 4.74 -6.18
C LEU A 194 -11.02 5.18 -7.24
N GLN A 195 -12.25 4.66 -7.18
CA GLN A 195 -13.34 5.05 -8.07
C GLN A 195 -13.73 6.52 -7.93
N ARG A 196 -13.62 7.11 -6.73
CA ARG A 196 -13.94 8.54 -6.50
C ARG A 196 -13.01 9.49 -7.25
N HIS A 197 -11.81 9.03 -7.62
CA HIS A 197 -10.80 9.85 -8.31
C HIS A 197 -10.93 9.89 -9.83
N ASN A 198 -11.90 9.19 -10.45
CA ASN A 198 -12.19 9.24 -11.90
C ASN A 198 -10.94 9.10 -12.79
N LEU A 199 -10.12 8.08 -12.50
CA LEU A 199 -8.81 7.91 -13.12
C LEU A 199 -8.89 7.48 -14.60
N PRO A 200 -7.92 7.91 -15.44
CA PRO A 200 -7.79 7.40 -16.80
C PRO A 200 -7.67 5.87 -16.83
N THR A 201 -8.25 5.25 -17.87
CA THR A 201 -8.32 3.78 -17.98
C THR A 201 -6.94 3.10 -17.95
N TYR A 202 -5.90 3.72 -18.53
CA TYR A 202 -4.56 3.12 -18.52
C TYR A 202 -3.97 3.06 -17.10
N MET A 203 -4.22 4.08 -16.29
CA MET A 203 -3.74 4.17 -14.91
C MET A 203 -4.44 3.15 -14.02
N LEU A 204 -5.77 3.03 -14.16
CA LEU A 204 -6.55 2.00 -13.47
C LEU A 204 -6.09 0.59 -13.82
N LYS A 205 -5.81 0.33 -15.11
CA LYS A 205 -5.30 -0.98 -15.54
C LYS A 205 -3.94 -1.31 -14.91
N GLU A 206 -3.03 -0.33 -14.86
CA GLU A 206 -1.73 -0.51 -14.22
C GLU A 206 -1.88 -0.82 -12.73
N ILE A 207 -2.65 0.01 -12.01
CA ILE A 207 -2.92 -0.20 -10.58
C ILE A 207 -3.50 -1.59 -10.35
N ASN A 208 -4.59 -1.96 -11.04
CA ASN A 208 -5.24 -3.25 -10.84
C ASN A 208 -4.33 -4.44 -11.18
N SER A 209 -3.48 -4.32 -12.21
CA SER A 209 -2.47 -5.34 -12.55
C SER A 209 -1.51 -5.62 -11.39
N ARG A 210 -1.13 -4.57 -10.66
CA ARG A 210 -0.28 -4.66 -9.47
C ARG A 210 -1.03 -5.20 -8.26
N LEU A 211 -2.23 -4.69 -7.99
CA LEU A 211 -3.04 -5.07 -6.82
C LEU A 211 -3.49 -6.54 -6.86
N ASN A 212 -3.78 -7.10 -8.04
CA ASN A 212 -4.19 -8.50 -8.19
C ASN A 212 -3.14 -9.51 -7.69
N ARG A 213 -1.90 -9.09 -7.47
CA ARG A 213 -0.81 -9.94 -6.96
C ARG A 213 -0.67 -9.89 -5.43
N ILE A 214 -1.52 -9.12 -4.75
CA ILE A 214 -1.38 -8.79 -3.34
C ILE A 214 -2.60 -9.31 -2.57
N GLU A 215 -2.35 -10.05 -1.50
CA GLU A 215 -3.38 -10.39 -0.52
C GLU A 215 -3.52 -9.25 0.51
N PRO A 216 -4.70 -8.63 0.68
CA PRO A 216 -4.90 -7.55 1.63
C PRO A 216 -4.91 -8.06 3.09
N LYS A 217 -4.42 -7.24 4.04
CA LYS A 217 -4.39 -7.56 5.48
C LYS A 217 -5.77 -7.53 6.12
N VAL A 218 -6.68 -6.71 5.58
CA VAL A 218 -8.09 -6.70 5.99
C VAL A 218 -8.84 -7.65 5.06
N PRO A 219 -9.44 -8.75 5.57
CA PRO A 219 -10.22 -9.65 4.75
C PRO A 219 -11.32 -8.86 4.03
N ALA A 220 -11.58 -9.21 2.76
CA ALA A 220 -12.78 -8.73 2.10
C ALA A 220 -13.97 -9.08 3.01
N SER A 221 -14.76 -8.08 3.40
CA SER A 221 -16.01 -8.33 4.09
C SER A 221 -16.85 -9.19 3.16
N ASP A 222 -16.99 -10.48 3.51
CA ASP A 222 -17.79 -11.45 2.76
C ASP A 222 -19.24 -10.99 2.76
N GLY A 223 -19.63 -10.25 1.72
CA GLY A 223 -21.00 -10.17 1.28
C GLY A 223 -21.40 -11.51 0.69
N THR A 224 -21.65 -12.53 1.52
CA THR A 224 -22.28 -13.76 1.07
C THR A 224 -23.72 -13.47 0.66
N ALA A 225 -23.88 -13.18 -0.63
CA ALA A 225 -25.10 -13.37 -1.35
C ALA A 225 -25.51 -14.85 -1.24
N THR A 226 -26.55 -15.12 -0.44
CA THR A 226 -27.20 -16.43 -0.39
C THR A 226 -27.91 -16.65 -1.73
N GLN A 227 -27.24 -17.32 -2.67
CA GLN A 227 -27.88 -17.97 -3.80
C GLN A 227 -28.78 -19.10 -3.27
N HIS A 228 -30.08 -18.83 -3.16
CA HIS A 228 -31.08 -19.90 -3.26
C HIS A 228 -31.43 -20.08 -4.74
N LYS A 229 -30.94 -21.15 -5.35
CA LYS A 229 -31.40 -21.60 -6.67
C LYS A 229 -31.49 -23.13 -6.71
N VAL A 230 -32.65 -23.66 -6.35
CA VAL A 230 -33.16 -25.02 -6.66
C VAL A 230 -34.69 -24.92 -6.55
N ALA A 231 -35.57 -25.41 -7.42
CA ALA A 231 -35.53 -25.93 -8.78
C ALA A 231 -36.96 -25.76 -9.34
N ALA A 232 -37.10 -25.77 -10.66
CA ALA A 232 -38.38 -25.67 -11.35
C ALA A 232 -39.27 -26.90 -11.12
N SER A 233 -40.54 -26.68 -10.82
CA SER A 233 -41.60 -27.68 -11.02
C SER A 233 -42.89 -27.04 -11.55
N ARG A 234 -43.20 -27.49 -12.76
CA ARG A 234 -44.37 -27.33 -13.63
C ARG A 234 -45.69 -26.81 -13.04
N SER A 235 -46.28 -25.94 -13.83
CA SER A 235 -47.69 -25.52 -13.90
C SER A 235 -48.70 -26.67 -13.88
N VAL A 236 -49.77 -26.49 -13.10
CA VAL A 236 -51.08 -27.11 -13.38
C VAL A 236 -52.15 -26.03 -13.21
N SER A 237 -52.87 -25.75 -14.30
CA SER A 237 -54.06 -24.91 -14.31
C SER A 237 -55.26 -25.74 -13.83
N VAL A 238 -56.08 -25.20 -12.92
CA VAL A 238 -57.48 -25.59 -12.78
C VAL A 238 -58.31 -24.38 -12.37
N ASN A 239 -59.20 -23.96 -13.26
CA ASN A 239 -60.46 -23.28 -12.94
C ASN A 239 -61.55 -24.20 -13.50
N PRO A 240 -62.72 -24.43 -12.86
CA PRO A 240 -63.85 -23.53 -13.16
C PRO A 240 -65.02 -23.44 -12.13
N LYS A 241 -65.78 -22.32 -12.27
CA LYS A 241 -67.23 -22.12 -12.00
C LYS A 241 -67.69 -22.13 -10.51
N ARG A 242 -68.75 -21.44 -10.06
CA ARG A 242 -69.63 -20.32 -10.46
C ARG A 242 -70.68 -20.26 -9.34
N GLY A 243 -71.02 -19.08 -8.79
CA GLY A 243 -72.22 -18.94 -7.92
C GLY A 243 -72.32 -17.61 -7.19
N SER A 244 -73.24 -16.74 -7.63
CA SER A 244 -73.82 -15.61 -6.87
C SER A 244 -75.29 -15.96 -6.52
N PRO A 245 -76.16 -15.14 -5.87
CA PRO A 245 -75.99 -13.78 -5.28
C PRO A 245 -76.77 -13.50 -3.93
N ARG A 246 -76.72 -12.23 -3.46
CA ARG A 246 -77.65 -11.45 -2.56
C ARG A 246 -77.50 -11.66 -1.03
N THR A 247 -77.60 -10.68 -0.10
CA THR A 247 -78.35 -9.41 0.03
C THR A 247 -77.78 -8.44 1.10
N LYS A 248 -77.88 -7.12 0.82
CA LYS A 248 -78.24 -5.93 1.66
C LYS A 248 -77.61 -5.69 3.06
N SER A 249 -76.99 -4.50 3.25
CA SER A 249 -77.62 -3.33 3.90
C SER A 249 -76.68 -2.08 3.92
N THR A 250 -77.29 -0.89 3.83
CA THR A 250 -76.75 0.47 4.06
C THR A 250 -77.71 1.14 5.06
N PRO A 251 -77.31 2.14 5.89
CA PRO A 251 -77.29 3.54 5.41
C PRO A 251 -76.30 4.53 6.10
N ARG A 252 -76.00 5.63 5.35
CA ARG A 252 -75.75 7.07 5.70
C ARG A 252 -74.80 7.44 6.88
N GLU A 253 -73.91 8.42 6.77
CA GLU A 253 -74.07 9.90 6.66
C GLU A 253 -72.66 10.53 6.39
N SER A 254 -72.44 11.45 5.43
CA SER A 254 -72.64 12.92 5.40
C SER A 254 -71.37 13.77 5.70
N THR A 255 -71.15 14.81 4.86
CA THR A 255 -70.46 16.11 5.16
C THR A 255 -68.92 16.15 4.99
N LEU A 256 -68.35 16.72 3.91
CA LEU A 256 -68.05 18.14 3.56
C LEU A 256 -66.71 18.71 4.08
N PHE A 257 -65.90 19.20 3.12
CA PHE A 257 -65.11 20.45 3.10
C PHE A 257 -63.70 20.59 3.73
N GLY A 258 -62.85 21.34 3.00
CA GLY A 258 -61.63 22.05 3.44
C GLY A 258 -60.34 21.42 2.91
N GLY A 259 -59.56 21.97 1.97
CA GLY A 259 -59.28 23.36 1.65
C GLY A 259 -57.97 23.80 2.32
N PHE A 260 -56.82 23.62 1.65
CA PHE A 260 -55.54 24.19 2.09
C PHE A 260 -54.85 24.96 0.96
N THR A 261 -55.02 26.27 1.00
CA THR A 261 -54.13 27.28 0.41
C THR A 261 -53.17 27.77 1.49
N GLY A 262 -51.91 28.03 1.16
CA GLY A 262 -51.03 28.73 2.09
C GLY A 262 -49.55 28.76 1.70
N LYS A 263 -49.22 29.59 0.71
CA LYS A 263 -47.89 30.16 0.48
C LYS A 263 -47.62 31.20 1.58
N GLY A 264 -46.40 31.26 2.09
CA GLY A 264 -45.96 32.35 2.96
C GLY A 264 -44.51 32.20 3.37
N SER A 265 -43.69 33.10 2.81
CA SER A 265 -42.31 33.52 3.09
C SER A 265 -41.49 32.86 4.20
#